data_AF-A0AA40ST01-F1
#
_entry.id   AF-A0AA40ST01-F1
#
_cell.length_a   1.000
_cell.length_b   1.000
_cell.length_c   1.000
_cell.angle_alpha   90.00
_cell.angle_beta   90.00
_cell.angle_gamma   90.00
#
_symmetry.space_group_name_H-M   'P 1'
#
loop_
_entity.id
_entity.type
_entity.pdbx_description
1 polymer ?
#
loop_
_entity_poly.entity_id
_entity_poly.type
_entity_poly.pdbx_seq_one_letter_code
_entity_poly.pdbx_strand_id
1 'polypeptide(L)'
;MTNLNNFQKLIALANEHGIICQPAQEECLIACLPGYDNFLLAFTWSGAVEGEPPEHELIAISIQDMAKEVTVAAWQIPAYLFGNVLRQAQMLVAAHKDFIS
;
A
#
# COMPACT_ATOMS: atom_id res chain seq x y z
N MET A 1 -15.39 -13.16 -9.83
CA MET A 1 -14.97 -14.15 -8.80
C MET A 1 -13.47 -14.10 -8.49
N THR A 2 -12.63 -13.49 -9.36
CA THR A 2 -11.19 -13.30 -9.15
C THR A 2 -10.83 -12.27 -8.07
N ASN A 3 -11.65 -11.23 -7.91
CA ASN A 3 -11.42 -10.11 -6.98
C ASN A 3 -11.37 -10.51 -5.49
N LEU A 4 -12.31 -11.35 -5.04
CA LEU A 4 -12.33 -11.86 -3.66
C LEU A 4 -11.04 -12.62 -3.27
N ASN A 5 -10.41 -13.29 -4.24
CA ASN A 5 -9.16 -14.03 -4.04
C ASN A 5 -7.98 -13.05 -3.85
N ASN A 6 -7.90 -12.01 -4.67
CA ASN A 6 -6.82 -11.04 -4.60
C ASN A 6 -6.86 -10.20 -3.33
N PHE A 7 -8.05 -9.82 -2.85
CA PHE A 7 -8.20 -9.12 -1.58
C PHE A 7 -7.71 -9.97 -0.39
N GLN A 8 -8.06 -11.26 -0.36
CA GLN A 8 -7.59 -12.18 0.67
C GLN A 8 -6.08 -12.40 0.62
N LYS A 9 -5.48 -12.51 -0.58
CA LYS A 9 -4.01 -12.55 -0.73
C LYS A 9 -3.35 -11.30 -0.17
N LEU A 10 -3.92 -10.12 -0.45
CA LEU A 10 -3.38 -8.85 0.04
C LEU A 10 -3.46 -8.75 1.57
N ILE A 11 -4.53 -9.27 2.19
CA ILE A 11 -4.64 -9.37 3.65
C ILE A 11 -3.55 -10.26 4.22
N ALA A 12 -3.35 -11.44 3.62
CA ALA A 12 -2.32 -12.37 4.06
C ALA A 12 -0.92 -11.73 3.98
N LEU A 13 -0.61 -11.09 2.85
CA LEU A 13 0.65 -10.41 2.61
C LEU A 13 0.89 -9.25 3.60
N ALA A 14 -0.13 -8.43 3.85
CA ALA A 14 -0.06 -7.36 4.84
C ALA A 14 0.24 -7.89 6.25
N ASN A 15 -0.46 -8.96 6.66
CA ASN A 15 -0.27 -9.59 7.96
C ASN A 15 1.12 -10.22 8.12
N GLU A 16 1.67 -10.85 7.08
CA GLU A 16 3.03 -11.41 7.08
C GLU A 16 4.10 -10.35 7.37
N HIS A 17 3.86 -9.11 6.93
CA HIS A 17 4.75 -7.97 7.16
C HIS A 17 4.36 -7.10 8.36
N GLY A 18 3.43 -7.57 9.22
CA GLY A 18 3.01 -6.86 10.42
C GLY A 18 2.23 -5.57 10.15
N ILE A 19 1.69 -5.40 8.95
CA ILE A 19 0.85 -4.26 8.58
C ILE A 19 -0.58 -4.58 9.00
N ILE A 20 -1.04 -3.94 10.08
CA ILE A 20 -2.41 -4.10 10.57
C ILE A 20 -3.32 -3.24 9.71
N CYS A 21 -3.99 -3.87 8.76
CA CYS A 21 -4.92 -3.20 7.85
C CYS A 21 -6.36 -3.27 8.35
N GLN A 22 -7.10 -2.19 8.11
CA GLN A 22 -8.55 -2.18 8.15
C GLN A 22 -9.07 -2.38 6.71
N PRO A 23 -10.06 -3.26 6.51
CA PRO A 23 -10.73 -3.36 5.22
C PRO A 23 -11.55 -2.09 4.96
N ALA A 24 -11.44 -1.53 3.76
CA ALA A 24 -12.23 -0.40 3.29
C ALA A 24 -13.19 -0.82 2.16
N GLN A 25 -13.94 0.14 1.63
CA GLN A 25 -14.79 -0.10 0.45
C GLN A 25 -13.94 -0.52 -0.76
N GLU A 26 -14.55 -1.26 -1.69
CA GLU A 26 -13.93 -1.67 -2.96
C GLU A 26 -12.64 -2.51 -2.84
N GLU A 27 -12.55 -3.38 -1.82
CA GLU A 27 -11.40 -4.31 -1.67
C GLU A 27 -10.05 -3.58 -1.49
N CYS A 28 -10.08 -2.38 -0.92
CA CYS A 28 -8.90 -1.64 -0.51
C CYS A 28 -8.50 -1.99 0.93
N LEU A 29 -7.21 -2.22 1.18
CA LEU A 29 -6.66 -2.33 2.52
C LEU A 29 -6.03 -1.01 2.94
N ILE A 30 -6.43 -0.51 4.11
CA ILE A 30 -5.91 0.75 4.66
C ILE A 30 -5.16 0.46 5.95
N ALA A 31 -3.96 1.01 6.10
CA ALA A 31 -3.20 0.95 7.34
C ALA A 31 -2.70 2.34 7.74
N CYS A 32 -2.56 2.58 9.04
CA CYS A 32 -1.84 3.76 9.50
C CYS A 32 -0.34 3.60 9.20
N LEU A 33 0.31 4.67 8.75
CA LEU A 33 1.76 4.66 8.57
C LEU A 33 2.46 4.77 9.94
N PRO A 34 3.25 3.76 10.37
CA PRO A 34 3.89 3.81 11.68
C PRO A 34 4.84 5.00 11.82
N GLY A 35 4.68 5.77 12.89
CA GLY A 35 5.46 6.99 13.17
C GLY A 35 4.91 8.27 12.53
N TYR A 36 3.81 8.17 11.76
CA TYR A 36 3.20 9.28 11.05
C TYR A 36 1.68 9.21 11.16
N ASP A 37 1.13 9.60 12.32
CA ASP A 37 -0.28 9.38 12.70
C ASP A 37 -1.31 10.03 11.75
N ASN A 38 -0.92 11.08 11.01
CA ASN A 38 -1.79 11.75 10.03
C ASN A 38 -1.69 11.14 8.62
N PHE A 39 -0.94 10.05 8.44
CA PHE A 39 -0.72 9.46 7.12
C PHE A 39 -1.29 8.05 7.04
N LEU A 40 -2.09 7.81 6.00
CA LEU A 40 -2.65 6.50 5.69
C LEU A 40 -1.93 5.87 4.50
N LEU A 41 -1.73 4.57 4.57
CA LEU A 41 -1.32 3.71 3.48
C LEU A 41 -2.53 2.97 2.95
N ALA A 42 -2.76 3.03 1.64
CA ALA A 42 -3.80 2.25 0.97
C ALA A 42 -3.19 1.30 -0.06
N PHE A 43 -3.69 0.07 -0.10
CA PHE A 43 -3.22 -1.00 -0.96
C PHE A 43 -4.37 -1.59 -1.77
N THR A 44 -4.13 -1.84 -3.05
CA THR A 44 -5.08 -2.52 -3.93
C THR A 44 -4.35 -3.39 -4.93
N TRP A 45 -4.86 -4.59 -5.21
CA TRP A 45 -4.32 -5.42 -6.28
C TRP A 45 -4.61 -4.75 -7.62
N SER A 46 -3.58 -4.41 -8.40
CA SER A 46 -3.76 -3.62 -9.61
C SER A 46 -3.65 -4.43 -10.91
N GLY A 47 -3.19 -5.67 -10.86
CA GLY A 47 -3.22 -6.57 -12.02
C GLY A 47 -2.14 -7.63 -12.02
N ALA A 48 -2.00 -8.30 -13.17
CA ALA A 48 -0.95 -9.26 -13.45
C ALA A 48 -0.20 -8.80 -14.71
N VAL A 49 1.09 -9.12 -14.79
CA VAL A 49 1.87 -8.95 -16.01
C VAL A 49 1.67 -10.20 -16.88
N GLU A 50 1.26 -10.02 -18.14
CA GLU A 50 0.97 -11.15 -19.02
C GLU A 50 2.23 -11.99 -19.28
N GLY A 51 2.11 -13.31 -19.08
CA GLY A 51 3.21 -14.25 -19.25
C GLY A 51 4.15 -14.37 -18.04
N GLU A 52 3.94 -13.59 -16.98
CA GLU A 52 4.77 -13.63 -15.77
C GLU A 52 4.16 -14.53 -14.67
N PRO A 53 5.00 -15.06 -13.77
CA PRO A 53 4.56 -15.78 -12.58
C PRO A 53 3.68 -14.92 -11.63
N PRO A 54 2.82 -15.54 -10.81
CA PRO A 54 1.93 -14.84 -9.87
C PRO A 54 2.65 -13.88 -8.91
N GLU A 55 3.90 -14.16 -8.54
CA GLU A 55 4.70 -13.26 -7.68
C GLU A 55 4.99 -11.89 -8.32
N HIS A 56 4.89 -11.79 -9.65
CA HIS A 56 5.02 -10.55 -10.42
C HIS A 56 3.70 -9.79 -10.57
N GLU A 57 2.60 -10.29 -9.98
CA GLU A 57 1.36 -9.54 -9.86
C GLU A 57 1.63 -8.19 -9.17
N LEU A 58 0.91 -7.16 -9.61
CA LEU A 58 1.17 -5.78 -9.23
C LEU A 58 0.21 -5.34 -8.13
N ILE A 59 0.76 -4.63 -7.15
CA ILE A 59 0.04 -3.97 -6.07
C ILE A 59 0.18 -2.47 -6.26
N ALA A 60 -0.94 -1.77 -6.34
CA ALA A 60 -0.99 -0.32 -6.27
C ALA A 60 -0.97 0.13 -4.80
N ILE A 61 -0.17 1.17 -4.54
CA ILE A 61 0.04 1.73 -3.22
C ILE A 61 -0.20 3.24 -3.31
N SER A 62 -0.89 3.79 -2.32
CA SER A 62 -0.97 5.25 -2.15
C SER A 62 -0.78 5.66 -0.69
N ILE A 63 -0.26 6.86 -0.50
CA ILE A 63 -0.10 7.52 0.81
C ILE A 63 -0.95 8.77 0.83
N GLN A 64 -1.82 8.91 1.83
CA GLN A 64 -2.68 10.07 2.01
C GLN A 64 -2.28 10.84 3.26
N ASP A 65 -2.13 12.17 3.16
CA ASP A 65 -2.04 13.08 4.30
C ASP A 65 -3.47 13.48 4.71
N MET A 66 -3.95 12.92 5.82
CA MET A 66 -5.29 13.14 6.35
C MET A 66 -5.50 14.57 6.85
N ALA A 67 -4.45 15.26 7.27
CA ALA A 67 -4.58 16.63 7.76
C ALA A 67 -4.81 17.63 6.61
N LYS A 68 -4.37 17.27 5.40
CA LYS A 68 -4.44 18.13 4.21
C LYS A 68 -5.38 17.60 3.13
N GLU A 69 -5.90 16.39 3.30
CA GLU A 69 -6.75 15.70 2.32
C GLU A 69 -6.07 15.56 0.93
N VAL A 70 -4.76 15.27 0.91
CA VAL A 70 -3.99 15.10 -0.33
C VAL A 70 -3.28 13.77 -0.41
N THR A 71 -3.19 13.22 -1.63
CA THR A 71 -2.31 12.10 -1.92
C THR A 71 -0.86 12.58 -2.03
N VAL A 72 0.00 12.06 -1.17
CA VAL A 72 1.43 12.42 -1.09
C VAL A 72 2.25 11.67 -2.12
N ALA A 73 1.93 10.39 -2.31
CA ALA A 73 2.60 9.52 -3.27
C ALA A 73 1.66 8.40 -3.71
N ALA A 74 1.82 7.95 -4.94
CA ALA A 74 1.18 6.75 -5.46
C ALA A 74 2.12 6.03 -6.42
N TRP A 75 2.25 4.71 -6.29
CA TRP A 75 3.11 3.91 -7.15
C TRP A 75 2.61 2.45 -7.21
N GLN A 76 3.22 1.67 -8.09
CA GLN A 76 2.97 0.23 -8.21
C GLN A 76 4.25 -0.54 -7.94
N ILE A 77 4.11 -1.70 -7.33
CA ILE A 77 5.21 -2.65 -7.15
C ILE A 77 4.75 -4.07 -7.49
N PRO A 78 5.68 -4.95 -7.88
CA PRO A 78 5.46 -6.39 -7.83
C PRO A 78 5.19 -6.87 -6.39
N ALA A 79 4.34 -7.87 -6.23
CA ALA A 79 3.95 -8.42 -4.93
C ALA A 79 5.16 -8.95 -4.14
N TYR A 80 6.17 -9.52 -4.80
CA TYR A 80 7.39 -9.99 -4.14
C TYR A 80 8.23 -8.88 -3.48
N LEU A 81 7.99 -7.60 -3.80
CA LEU A 81 8.66 -6.45 -3.18
C LEU A 81 7.88 -5.85 -2.00
N PHE A 82 6.72 -6.41 -1.64
CA PHE A 82 5.82 -5.80 -0.66
C PHE A 82 6.45 -5.58 0.72
N GLY A 83 7.38 -6.44 1.14
CA GLY A 83 8.10 -6.29 2.41
C GLY A 83 8.89 -4.98 2.56
N ASN A 84 9.19 -4.28 1.46
CA ASN A 84 9.91 -2.99 1.50
C ASN A 84 8.98 -1.76 1.58
N VAL A 85 7.66 -1.96 1.47
CA VAL A 85 6.69 -0.87 1.29
C VAL A 85 6.65 0.07 2.49
N LEU A 86 6.63 -0.45 3.71
CA LEU A 86 6.61 0.38 4.92
C LEU A 86 7.78 1.36 4.96
N ARG A 87 8.99 0.86 4.71
CA ARG A 87 10.20 1.68 4.74
C ARG A 87 10.18 2.73 3.63
N GLN A 88 9.78 2.35 2.42
CA GLN A 88 9.65 3.29 1.29
C GLN A 88 8.64 4.39 1.61
N ALA A 89 7.48 4.03 2.17
CA ALA A 89 6.47 4.99 2.55
C ALA A 89 6.93 5.97 3.62
N GLN A 90 7.61 5.48 4.66
CA GLN A 90 8.19 6.34 5.71
C GLN A 90 9.20 7.31 5.13
N MET A 91 10.08 6.86 4.23
CA MET A 91 11.06 7.73 3.57
C MET A 91 10.38 8.81 2.70
N LEU A 92 9.34 8.46 1.96
CA LEU A 92 8.58 9.41 1.16
C LEU A 92 7.87 10.46 2.01
N VAL A 93 7.24 10.04 3.12
CA VAL A 93 6.56 10.97 4.04
C VAL A 93 7.56 11.87 4.76
N ALA A 94 8.73 11.35 5.17
CA ALA A 94 9.80 12.17 5.72
C ALA A 94 10.20 13.29 4.74
N ALA A 95 10.51 12.94 3.50
CA ALA A 95 10.88 13.90 2.46
C ALA A 95 9.75 14.90 2.15
N HIS A 96 8.50 14.45 2.13
CA HIS A 96 7.34 15.32 1.94
C HIS A 96 7.19 16.36 3.07
N LYS A 97 7.40 15.95 4.32
CA LYS A 97 7.36 16.87 5.46
C LYS A 97 8.51 17.89 5.40
N ASP A 98 9.71 17.45 5.07
CA ASP A 98 10.89 18.32 4.91
C ASP A 98 10.72 19.34 3.77
N PHE A 99 9.97 19.00 2.73
CA PHE A 99 9.69 19.91 1.62
C PHE A 99 8.68 21.01 1.98
N ILE A 100 7.72 20.72 2.86
CA ILE A 100 6.62 21.63 3.20
C ILE A 100 6.95 22.51 4.43
N SER A 101 7.93 22.11 5.24
CA SER A 101 8.45 22.91 6.36
C SER A 101 9.25 24.11 5.87
#